data_AF-A0A940LCZ4-F1
#
_entry.id   AF-A0A940LCZ4-F1
#
_cell.length_a   1.000
_cell.length_b   1.000
_cell.length_c   1.000
_cell.angle_alpha   90.00
_cell.angle_beta   90.00
_cell.angle_gamma   90.00
#
_symmetry.space_group_name_H-M   'P 1'
#
loop_
_entity.id
_entity.type
_entity.pdbx_description
1 polymer ?
#
loop_
_entity_poly.entity_id
_entity_poly.type
_entity_poly.pdbx_seq_one_letter_code
_entity_poly.pdbx_strand_id
1 'polypeptide(L)'
;MNFDRNTVIGFILLGALFFGFFYFTRQQQGELQKQRAYQDSVVKAKDSLTRLNQQKQIPVTTDSSGVAAIDSNARFPRQGTEQLAVVENDLIKVVFTNKGGQPKVVELKRFKGPDSTNVKLAGTGNLVKLC
;
A
#
# COMPACT_ATOMS: atom_id res chain seq x y z
N MET A 1 58.83 7.71 28.19
CA MET A 1 57.83 8.65 28.72
C MET A 1 56.99 7.91 29.74
N ASN A 2 57.08 8.30 31.02
CA ASN A 2 56.23 7.72 32.06
C ASN A 2 54.84 8.35 31.93
N PHE A 3 53.85 7.58 31.48
CA PHE A 3 52.48 8.06 31.46
C PHE A 3 51.91 8.08 32.89
N ASP A 4 51.39 9.22 33.32
CA ASP A 4 50.74 9.34 34.61
C ASP A 4 49.50 8.43 34.68
N ARG A 5 49.37 7.71 35.80
CA ARG A 5 48.28 6.73 36.00
C ARG A 5 46.89 7.38 35.87
N ASN A 6 46.76 8.64 36.28
CA ASN A 6 45.54 9.43 36.14
C ASN A 6 45.28 9.90 34.69
N THR A 7 46.32 10.07 33.89
CA THR A 7 46.17 10.34 32.45
C THR A 7 45.75 9.06 31.73
N VAL A 8 46.35 7.91 32.07
CA VAL A 8 46.01 6.61 31.49
C VAL A 8 44.56 6.23 31.77
N ILE A 9 44.07 6.42 33.00
CA ILE A 9 42.67 6.12 33.33
C ILE A 9 41.71 7.02 32.52
N GLY A 10 42.04 8.29 32.31
CA GLY A 10 41.26 9.21 31.48
C GLY A 10 41.16 8.75 30.02
N PHE A 11 42.27 8.30 29.43
CA PHE A 11 42.26 7.74 28.08
C PHE A 11 41.44 6.46 27.96
N ILE A 12 41.47 5.59 28.98
CA ILE A 12 40.65 4.36 29.00
C ILE A 12 39.17 4.72 29.07
N LEU A 13 38.77 5.65 29.95
CA LEU A 13 37.37 6.12 30.02
C LEU A 13 36.91 6.76 28.71
N LEU A 14 37.77 7.58 28.08
CA LEU A 14 37.46 8.21 26.80
C LEU A 14 37.28 7.15 25.69
N GLY A 15 38.17 6.15 25.64
CA GLY A 15 38.06 5.03 24.71
C GLY A 15 36.78 4.21 24.91
N ALA A 16 36.42 3.91 26.16
CA ALA A 16 35.19 3.20 26.49
C ALA A 16 33.94 3.99 26.06
N LEU A 17 33.94 5.31 26.28
CA LEU A 17 32.84 6.19 25.86
C LEU A 17 32.68 6.21 24.34
N PHE A 18 33.79 6.30 23.60
CA PHE A 18 33.78 6.25 22.13
C PHE A 18 33.26 4.91 21.61
N PHE A 19 33.69 3.79 22.19
CA PHE A 19 33.20 2.46 21.81
C PHE A 19 31.70 2.29 22.10
N GLY A 20 31.24 2.75 23.27
CA GLY A 20 29.82 2.74 23.62
C GLY A 20 28.99 3.62 22.68
N PHE A 21 29.45 4.83 22.38
CA PHE A 21 28.81 5.73 21.43
C PHE A 21 28.77 5.14 20.02
N PHE A 22 29.89 4.58 19.54
CA PHE A 22 29.95 3.94 18.22
C PHE A 22 28.97 2.78 18.09
N TYR A 23 28.87 1.92 19.11
CA TYR A 23 27.91 0.81 19.14
C TYR A 23 26.45 1.31 19.07
N PHE A 24 26.12 2.33 19.87
CA PHE A 24 24.78 2.92 19.88
C PHE A 24 24.43 3.62 18.56
N THR A 25 25.34 4.41 18.00
CA THR A 25 25.14 5.11 16.72
C THR A 25 25.04 4.14 15.54
N ARG A 26 25.79 3.02 15.53
CA ARG A 26 25.68 2.00 14.48
C ARG A 26 24.28 1.42 14.37
N GLN A 27 23.61 1.17 15.50
CA GLN A 27 22.24 0.66 15.52
C GLN A 27 21.27 1.67 14.89
N GLN A 28 21.39 2.95 15.24
CA GLN A 28 20.55 4.02 14.67
C GLN A 28 20.75 4.20 13.17
N GLN A 29 21.99 4.06 12.67
CA GLN A 29 22.27 4.15 11.24
C GLN A 29 21.68 2.97 10.45
N GLY A 30 21.59 1.78 11.04
CA GLY A 30 20.99 0.60 10.40
C GLY A 30 19.51 0.78 10.08
N GLU A 31 18.75 1.42 10.96
CA GLU A 31 17.33 1.72 10.75
C GLU A 31 17.13 2.82 9.71
N LEU A 32 17.95 3.88 9.77
CA LEU A 32 17.93 4.96 8.78
C LEU A 32 18.31 4.47 7.37
N GLN A 33 19.24 3.53 7.25
CA GLN A 33 19.61 2.93 5.96
C GLN A 33 18.46 2.10 5.37
N LYS A 34 17.77 1.31 6.20
CA LYS A 34 16.58 0.56 5.76
C LYS A 34 15.50 1.51 5.27
N GLN A 35 15.22 2.58 6.01
CA GLN A 35 14.21 3.56 5.61
C GLN A 35 14.59 4.33 4.33
N ARG A 36 15.88 4.66 4.15
CA ARG A 36 16.39 5.24 2.90
C ARG A 36 16.25 4.28 1.71
N ALA A 37 16.49 2.98 1.91
CA ALA A 37 16.31 1.97 0.86
C ALA A 37 14.84 1.84 0.41
N TYR A 38 13.88 1.93 1.34
CA TYR A 38 12.46 1.97 1.01
C TYR A 38 12.06 3.26 0.27
N GLN A 39 12.67 4.41 0.60
CA GLN A 39 12.38 5.67 -0.07
C GLN A 39 12.95 5.71 -1.49
N ASP A 40 14.15 5.18 -1.71
CA ASP A 40 14.83 5.18 -3.03
C ASP A 40 14.09 4.32 -4.08
N SER A 41 13.46 3.21 -3.67
CA SER A 41 12.65 2.38 -4.58
C SER A 41 11.37 3.09 -5.03
N VAL A 42 10.74 3.88 -4.15
CA VAL A 42 9.53 4.65 -4.46
C VAL A 42 9.84 5.84 -5.38
N VAL A 43 10.99 6.49 -5.20
CA VAL A 43 11.40 7.63 -6.05
C VAL A 43 11.73 7.17 -7.47
N LYS A 44 12.45 6.05 -7.64
CA LYS A 44 12.75 5.50 -8.98
C LYS A 44 11.50 5.11 -9.76
N ALA A 45 10.50 4.54 -9.09
CA ALA A 45 9.22 4.22 -9.73
C ALA A 45 8.46 5.49 -10.18
N LYS A 46 8.47 6.56 -9.38
CA LYS A 46 7.87 7.84 -9.75
C LYS A 46 8.60 8.51 -10.90
N ASP A 47 9.93 8.50 -10.90
CA ASP A 47 10.74 9.13 -11.94
C ASP A 47 10.57 8.44 -13.30
N SER A 48 10.38 7.11 -13.32
CA SER A 48 10.03 6.37 -14.55
C SER A 48 8.68 6.80 -15.15
N LEU A 49 7.67 7.09 -14.31
CA LEU A 49 6.38 7.60 -14.79
C LEU A 49 6.48 9.05 -15.28
N THR A 50 7.32 9.88 -14.65
CA THR A 50 7.54 11.26 -15.08
C THR A 50 8.27 11.33 -16.42
N ARG A 51 9.27 10.47 -16.65
CA ARG A 51 9.95 10.38 -17.96
C ARG A 51 9.03 9.86 -19.08
N LEU A 52 8.15 8.91 -18.79
CA LEU A 52 7.13 8.45 -19.77
C LEU A 52 6.12 9.54 -20.12
N ASN A 53 5.77 10.40 -19.17
CA ASN A 53 4.89 11.56 -19.43
C ASN A 53 5.61 12.69 -20.20
N GLN A 54 6.89 12.92 -19.95
CA GLN A 54 7.70 13.90 -20.68
C GLN A 54 7.98 13.46 -22.13
N GLN A 55 8.17 12.16 -22.37
CA GLN A 55 8.31 11.63 -23.74
C GLN A 55 6.98 11.65 -24.53
N LYS A 56 5.85 11.88 -23.86
CA LYS A 56 4.53 12.09 -24.48
C LYS A 56 4.29 13.54 -24.92
N GLN A 57 5.20 14.47 -24.65
CA GLN A 57 5.21 15.83 -25.19
C GLN A 57 6.04 15.93 -26.47
N ILE A 58 5.86 14.97 -27.38
CA ILE A 58 6.02 15.25 -28.81
C ILE A 58 4.68 15.87 -29.23
N PRO A 59 4.63 17.03 -29.91
CA PRO A 59 3.38 17.66 -30.26
C PRO A 59 2.66 16.78 -31.27
N VAL A 60 1.76 15.94 -30.78
CA VAL A 60 0.82 15.18 -31.60
C VAL A 60 -0.16 16.21 -32.14
N THR A 61 0.00 16.49 -33.42
CA THR A 61 -0.97 17.22 -34.23
C THR A 61 -2.36 16.68 -33.96
N THR A 62 -3.25 17.62 -33.66
CA THR A 62 -4.70 17.44 -33.54
C THR A 62 -5.24 16.50 -34.61
N ASP A 63 -5.61 15.28 -34.19
CA ASP A 63 -6.63 14.51 -34.87
C ASP A 63 -7.71 14.16 -33.84
N SER A 64 -8.83 14.85 -33.99
CA SER A 64 -10.04 14.72 -33.21
C SER A 64 -10.58 13.30 -33.27
N SER A 65 -10.32 12.46 -32.27
CA SER A 65 -11.23 11.41 -31.81
C SER A 65 -10.63 10.62 -30.65
N GLY A 66 -11.27 10.67 -29.48
CA GLY A 66 -11.30 9.51 -28.59
C GLY A 66 -10.46 9.50 -27.32
N VAL A 67 -10.05 10.64 -26.75
CA VAL A 67 -9.57 10.63 -25.35
C VAL A 67 -10.24 11.77 -24.58
N ALA A 68 -11.44 11.48 -24.07
CA ALA A 68 -12.08 12.30 -23.07
C ALA A 68 -11.13 12.44 -21.88
N ALA A 69 -10.85 13.68 -21.51
CA ALA A 69 -10.15 14.04 -20.28
C ALA A 69 -10.75 13.25 -19.12
N ILE A 70 -9.91 12.46 -18.44
CA ILE A 70 -10.25 11.91 -17.12
C ILE A 70 -10.15 13.07 -16.15
N ASP A 71 -11.15 13.94 -16.21
CA ASP A 71 -11.52 14.83 -15.14
C ASP A 71 -11.83 13.93 -13.92
N SER A 72 -11.43 14.33 -12.73
CA SER A 72 -11.79 13.69 -11.46
C SER A 72 -13.30 13.56 -11.22
N ASN A 73 -14.11 14.07 -12.15
CA ASN A 73 -15.55 13.89 -12.25
C ASN A 73 -15.99 12.94 -13.39
N ALA A 74 -15.07 12.12 -13.91
CA ALA A 74 -15.31 11.18 -15.00
C ALA A 74 -16.49 10.27 -14.66
N ARG A 75 -17.64 10.63 -15.25
CA ARG A 75 -18.85 9.84 -15.26
C ARG A 75 -18.53 8.52 -15.93
N PHE A 76 -18.14 7.52 -15.13
CA PHE A 76 -18.02 6.14 -15.59
C PHE A 76 -19.29 5.80 -16.38
N PRO A 77 -19.17 5.21 -17.59
CA PRO A 77 -20.33 4.90 -18.40
C PRO A 77 -21.27 4.01 -17.60
N ARG A 78 -22.40 4.58 -17.17
CA ARG A 78 -23.41 3.90 -16.34
C ARG A 78 -24.17 2.82 -17.13
N GLN A 79 -23.95 2.77 -18.44
CA GLN A 79 -24.52 1.84 -19.40
C GLN A 79 -23.48 0.79 -19.79
N GLY A 80 -23.17 -0.08 -18.83
CA GLY A 80 -22.65 -1.41 -19.09
C GLY A 80 -23.66 -2.41 -18.52
N THR A 81 -23.85 -3.53 -19.19
CA THR A 81 -24.58 -4.66 -18.61
C THR A 81 -23.91 -5.05 -17.28
N GLU A 82 -24.71 -5.28 -16.24
CA GLU A 82 -24.16 -5.71 -14.95
C GLU A 82 -23.48 -7.06 -15.12
N GLN A 83 -22.17 -7.09 -14.89
CA GLN A 83 -21.40 -8.31 -14.85
C GLN A 83 -21.02 -8.58 -13.40
N LEU A 84 -21.21 -9.83 -12.98
CA LEU A 84 -20.93 -10.30 -11.64
C LEU A 84 -19.63 -11.09 -11.66
N ALA A 85 -18.63 -10.62 -10.91
CA ALA A 85 -17.38 -11.34 -10.70
C ALA A 85 -17.43 -12.07 -9.35
N VAL A 86 -17.22 -13.38 -9.34
CA VAL A 86 -17.24 -14.20 -8.12
C VAL A 86 -15.80 -14.50 -7.71
N VAL A 87 -15.45 -14.14 -6.48
CA VAL A 87 -14.17 -14.47 -5.85
C VAL A 87 -14.45 -15.34 -4.64
N GLU A 88 -13.78 -16.49 -4.57
CA GLU A 88 -14.05 -17.53 -3.59
C GLU A 88 -12.77 -18.01 -2.92
N ASN A 89 -12.82 -18.16 -1.60
CA ASN A 89 -11.80 -18.80 -0.76
C ASN A 89 -12.50 -19.81 0.19
N ASP A 90 -11.76 -20.61 0.94
CA ASP A 90 -12.27 -21.66 1.83
C ASP A 90 -13.22 -21.11 2.91
N LEU A 91 -13.06 -19.85 3.30
CA LEU A 91 -13.85 -19.20 4.35
C LEU A 91 -14.97 -18.31 3.81
N ILE A 92 -14.78 -17.67 2.66
CA ILE A 92 -15.65 -16.59 2.17
C ILE A 92 -15.94 -16.70 0.67
N LYS A 93 -17.13 -16.23 0.26
CA LYS A 93 -17.52 -16.04 -1.13
C LYS A 93 -18.00 -14.60 -1.32
N VAL A 94 -17.38 -13.88 -2.24
CA VAL A 94 -17.70 -12.47 -2.53
C VAL A 94 -18.11 -12.32 -3.99
N VAL A 95 -19.23 -11.66 -4.24
CA VAL A 95 -19.73 -11.33 -5.58
C VAL A 95 -19.60 -9.83 -5.79
N PHE A 96 -18.78 -9.40 -6.75
CA PHE A 96 -18.55 -8.00 -7.09
C PHE A 96 -19.37 -7.58 -8.31
N THR A 97 -19.82 -6.32 -8.34
CA THR A 97 -20.40 -5.69 -9.54
C THR A 97 -19.36 -4.87 -10.29
N ASN A 98 -19.37 -4.96 -11.62
CA ASN A 98 -18.58 -4.10 -12.50
C ASN A 98 -18.97 -2.61 -12.41
N LYS A 99 -20.11 -2.28 -11.78
CA LYS A 99 -20.51 -0.91 -11.45
C LYS A 99 -19.78 -0.40 -10.20
N GLY A 100 -18.49 -0.08 -10.35
CA GLY A 100 -17.69 0.53 -9.30
C GLY A 100 -17.10 -0.44 -8.28
N GLY A 101 -17.00 -1.74 -8.61
CA GLY A 101 -16.31 -2.74 -7.79
C GLY A 101 -16.96 -3.01 -6.43
N GLN A 102 -18.22 -2.61 -6.25
CA GLN A 102 -18.92 -2.78 -4.98
C GLN A 102 -19.23 -4.27 -4.74
N PRO A 103 -19.02 -4.79 -3.52
CA PRO A 103 -19.44 -6.15 -3.18
C PRO A 103 -20.97 -6.19 -3.11
N LYS A 104 -21.58 -6.95 -4.02
CA LYS A 104 -23.02 -7.18 -4.08
C LYS A 104 -23.46 -8.21 -3.05
N VAL A 105 -22.67 -9.27 -2.84
CA VAL A 105 -22.94 -10.32 -1.84
C VAL A 105 -21.64 -10.78 -1.18
N VAL A 106 -21.65 -10.95 0.14
CA VAL A 106 -20.58 -11.61 0.91
C VAL A 106 -21.19 -12.74 1.72
N GLU A 107 -20.78 -13.98 1.46
CA GLU A 107 -21.26 -15.18 2.17
C GLU A 107 -20.12 -15.82 2.98
N LEU A 108 -20.41 -16.26 4.20
CA LEU A 108 -19.49 -17.01 5.06
C LEU A 108 -19.77 -18.51 4.95
N LYS A 109 -18.79 -19.30 4.49
CA LYS A 109 -18.97 -20.75 4.24
C LYS A 109 -19.00 -21.63 5.49
N ARG A 110 -18.52 -21.11 6.62
CA ARG A 110 -18.40 -21.85 7.90
C ARG A 110 -19.45 -21.44 8.93
N PHE A 111 -20.27 -20.44 8.63
CA PHE A 111 -21.30 -19.95 9.53
C PHE A 111 -22.68 -20.23 8.95
N LYS A 112 -23.48 -20.99 9.71
CA LYS A 112 -24.88 -21.24 9.39
C LYS A 112 -25.73 -20.21 10.11
N GLY A 113 -26.59 -19.52 9.37
CA GLY A 113 -27.63 -18.68 9.96
C GLY A 113 -28.77 -19.52 10.54
N PRO A 114 -29.74 -18.87 11.20
CA PRO A 114 -30.91 -19.54 11.79
C PRO A 114 -31.73 -20.34 10.76
N ASP A 115 -31.68 -19.95 9.49
CA ASP A 115 -32.40 -20.61 8.39
C ASP A 115 -31.63 -21.78 7.76
N SER A 116 -30.58 -22.30 8.43
CA SER A 116 -29.69 -23.37 7.94
C SER A 116 -28.92 -23.06 6.64
N THR A 117 -28.99 -21.83 6.14
CA THR A 117 -28.25 -21.31 4.98
C THR A 117 -27.00 -20.55 5.42
N ASN A 118 -26.01 -20.39 4.53
CA ASN A 118 -24.78 -19.66 4.83
C ASN A 118 -25.06 -18.18 5.13
N VAL A 119 -24.41 -17.63 6.16
CA VAL A 119 -24.61 -16.24 6.57
C VAL A 119 -24.18 -15.27 5.47
N LYS A 120 -25.09 -14.37 5.09
CA LYS A 120 -24.87 -13.29 4.12
C LYS A 120 -24.65 -11.98 4.88
N LEU A 121 -23.53 -11.29 4.66
CA LEU A 121 -23.15 -10.07 5.40
C LEU A 121 -23.42 -8.77 4.64
N ALA A 122 -23.43 -8.83 3.31
CA ALA A 122 -23.69 -7.67 2.46
C ALA A 122 -24.65 -8.07 1.34
N GLY A 123 -25.62 -7.22 1.06
CA GLY A 123 -26.63 -7.39 0.02
C GLY A 123 -27.27 -6.04 -0.27
N THR A 124 -27.06 -5.47 -1.47
CA THR A 124 -27.59 -4.15 -1.90
C THR A 124 -29.13 -4.09 -2.00
N GLY A 125 -29.86 -5.01 -1.36
CA GLY A 125 -31.31 -5.03 -1.32
C GLY A 125 -31.91 -5.60 -0.04
N ASN A 126 -31.12 -5.93 0.98
CA ASN A 126 -31.70 -6.30 2.27
C ASN A 126 -30.71 -5.98 3.39
N LEU A 127 -31.08 -5.04 4.25
CA LEU A 127 -30.44 -4.81 5.53
C LEU A 127 -30.58 -6.10 6.32
N VAL A 128 -29.50 -6.88 6.40
CA VAL A 128 -29.42 -8.04 7.29
C VAL A 128 -29.45 -7.47 8.70
N LYS A 129 -30.67 -7.39 9.25
CA LYS A 129 -30.92 -7.03 10.63
C LYS A 129 -30.45 -8.21 11.47
N LEU A 130 -29.21 -8.11 11.96
CA LEU A 130 -28.69 -8.97 13.01
C LEU A 130 -29.51 -8.64 14.27
N CYS A 131 -30.51 -9.48 14.55
CA CYS A 131 -31.10 -9.59 15.89
C CYS A 131 -30.34 -10.66 16.66
#